data_AF-A0A177WH49-F1
#
_entry.id   AF-A0A177WH49-F1
#
_cell.length_a   1.000
_cell.length_b   1.000
_cell.length_c   1.000
_cell.angle_alpha   90.00
_cell.angle_beta   90.00
_cell.angle_gamma   90.00
#
_symmetry.space_group_name_H-M   'P 1'
#
loop_
_entity.id
_entity.type
_entity.pdbx_description
1 polymer ?
#
loop_
_entity_poly.entity_id
_entity_poly.type
_entity_poly.pdbx_seq_one_letter_code
_entity_poly.pdbx_strand_id
1 'polypeptide(L)'
;MTQSIKFGFPPKLVTGADTDTISACGIKDGEQLIVDRNTTLGASVELTKPHTVPASKSIPATSIPVNGGILVVREMKDDNSCLFRSIGYLLENNPEISSKLRNVVSSKILADPIHYNAAILGKDPSVYASWILKPNSWGGGIELAILSEHYKVEIDLIDVATTRMSRLGENQYESRIFVMYTGIHYDAISWTPAENAPHDFEQRLFKNQEADDIARGAIKLAEIWKTVLKLGFNIVNDTDIFCNKLTVLFSNENLPIWSISLSSAAFAYWYVDEMYNLTRYF
;
A
#
# COMPACT_ATOMS: atom_id res chain seq x y z
N MET A 1 8.74 -1.04 33.72
CA MET A 1 8.46 -0.86 32.28
C MET A 1 7.07 -0.27 32.18
N THR A 2 6.93 0.94 31.67
CA THR A 2 5.61 1.54 31.41
C THR A 2 5.37 1.53 29.91
N GLN A 3 4.33 0.81 29.50
CA GLN A 3 3.83 0.76 28.14
C GLN A 3 2.63 1.71 28.05
N SER A 4 2.49 2.41 26.92
CA SER A 4 1.33 3.25 26.65
C SER A 4 0.76 2.91 25.28
N ILE A 5 -0.56 2.81 25.18
CA ILE A 5 -1.27 2.41 23.96
C ILE A 5 -2.04 3.63 23.44
N LYS A 6 -2.03 3.89 22.13
CA LYS A 6 -2.74 4.98 21.46
C LYS A 6 -3.57 4.43 20.29
N PHE A 7 -4.62 5.15 19.86
CA PHE A 7 -5.49 4.76 18.75
C PHE A 7 -6.11 5.98 18.03
N GLY A 8 -6.58 5.78 16.80
CA GLY A 8 -7.25 6.80 15.98
C GLY A 8 -6.33 7.83 15.30
N PHE A 9 -6.92 8.76 14.52
CA PHE A 9 -6.20 9.89 13.93
C PHE A 9 -6.90 11.24 14.22
N PRO A 10 -6.21 12.24 14.80
CA PRO A 10 -4.83 12.16 15.32
C PRO A 10 -4.73 11.18 16.51
N PRO A 11 -3.58 10.51 16.73
CA PRO A 11 -3.44 9.47 17.76
C PRO A 11 -3.78 9.94 19.17
N LYS A 12 -4.69 9.24 19.85
CA LYS A 12 -5.10 9.53 21.23
C LYS A 12 -4.70 8.38 22.16
N LEU A 13 -4.27 8.71 23.38
CA LEU A 13 -3.91 7.71 24.39
C LEU A 13 -5.15 6.92 24.83
N VAL A 14 -5.01 5.59 24.91
CA VAL A 14 -5.97 4.70 25.53
C VAL A 14 -5.92 4.91 27.04
N THR A 15 -7.04 5.30 27.62
CA THR A 15 -7.20 5.49 29.06
C THR A 15 -8.18 4.45 29.59
N GLY A 16 -7.73 3.62 30.54
CA GLY A 16 -8.52 2.55 31.15
C GLY A 16 -7.67 1.73 32.11
N ALA A 17 -8.31 0.91 32.96
CA ALA A 17 -7.62 -0.09 33.77
C ALA A 17 -7.31 -1.35 32.95
N ASP A 18 -6.33 -2.15 33.38
CA ASP A 18 -5.93 -3.39 32.68
C ASP A 18 -7.06 -4.44 32.58
N THR A 19 -8.13 -4.29 33.36
CA THR A 19 -9.31 -5.15 33.34
C THR A 19 -10.43 -4.66 32.41
N ASP A 20 -10.28 -3.48 31.81
CA ASP A 20 -11.32 -2.89 30.96
C ASP A 20 -11.39 -3.61 29.61
N THR A 21 -12.61 -3.73 29.08
CA THR A 21 -12.83 -4.27 27.74
C THR A 21 -12.36 -3.26 26.68
N ILE A 22 -11.92 -3.76 25.53
CA ILE A 22 -11.45 -2.93 24.40
C ILE A 22 -12.50 -1.89 23.97
N SER A 23 -13.79 -2.27 23.99
CA SER A 23 -14.91 -1.37 23.73
C SER A 23 -15.09 -0.27 24.79
N ALA A 24 -14.78 -0.56 26.06
CA ALA A 24 -14.86 0.43 27.15
C ALA A 24 -13.75 1.48 27.03
N CYS A 25 -12.62 1.12 26.43
CA CYS A 25 -11.53 2.03 26.05
C CYS A 25 -11.85 2.90 24.82
N GLY A 26 -13.05 2.77 24.24
CA GLY A 26 -13.50 3.54 23.08
C GLY A 26 -12.93 3.08 21.74
N ILE A 27 -12.22 1.94 21.73
CA ILE A 27 -11.62 1.35 20.53
C ILE A 27 -12.68 0.55 19.78
N LYS A 28 -12.78 0.77 18.46
CA LYS A 28 -13.73 0.11 17.56
C LYS A 28 -13.04 -0.92 16.66
N ASP A 29 -13.82 -1.88 16.17
CA ASP A 29 -13.34 -2.84 15.18
C ASP A 29 -12.82 -2.12 13.93
N GLY A 30 -11.59 -2.47 13.53
CA GLY A 30 -10.88 -1.86 12.41
C GLY A 30 -9.96 -0.68 12.77
N GLU A 31 -9.89 -0.27 14.05
CA GLU A 31 -8.96 0.78 14.48
C GLU A 31 -7.54 0.25 14.72
N GLN A 32 -6.55 1.00 14.24
CA GLN A 32 -5.13 0.67 14.43
C GLN A 32 -4.65 1.16 15.81
N LEU A 33 -3.97 0.26 16.55
CA LEU A 33 -3.37 0.57 17.84
C LEU A 33 -1.86 0.82 17.68
N ILE A 34 -1.38 1.86 18.37
CA ILE A 34 0.03 2.25 18.45
C ILE A 34 0.50 1.98 19.88
N VAL A 35 1.62 1.30 20.05
CA VAL A 35 2.11 0.89 21.36
C VAL A 35 3.50 1.49 21.57
N ASP A 36 3.60 2.46 22.49
CA ASP A 36 4.86 3.09 22.86
C ASP A 36 5.40 2.41 24.13
N ARG A 37 6.66 1.97 24.10
CA ARG A 37 7.38 1.43 25.27
C ARG A 37 8.53 2.37 25.63
N ASN A 38 8.50 2.97 26.82
CA ASN A 38 9.61 3.82 27.29
C ASN A 38 10.62 3.02 28.11
N THR A 39 11.86 2.94 27.63
CA THR A 39 13.05 2.59 28.40
C THR A 39 13.71 3.87 28.91
N THR A 40 13.68 4.09 30.21
CA THR A 40 14.44 5.18 30.86
C THR A 40 15.91 4.78 30.96
N LEU A 41 16.83 5.56 30.37
CA LEU A 41 18.12 6.02 30.92
C LEU A 41 18.84 6.87 29.85
N GLY A 42 19.23 8.11 30.21
CA GLY A 42 19.76 9.10 29.28
C GLY A 42 21.28 9.25 29.25
N ALA A 43 21.76 10.00 28.26
CA ALA A 43 22.82 11.04 28.35
C ALA A 43 23.30 11.39 26.93
N SER A 44 23.29 12.69 26.62
CA SER A 44 23.78 13.30 25.38
C SER A 44 25.31 13.25 25.28
N VAL A 45 25.86 12.96 24.09
CA VAL A 45 27.18 13.45 23.67
C VAL A 45 27.17 13.75 22.16
N GLU A 46 27.54 14.98 21.83
CA GLU A 46 27.78 15.55 20.51
C GLU A 46 29.29 15.50 20.22
N LEU A 47 29.76 15.02 19.05
CA LEU A 47 30.98 15.52 18.37
C LEU A 47 31.27 14.91 16.97
N THR A 48 31.41 15.81 15.98
CA THR A 48 32.39 15.89 14.86
C THR A 48 32.64 14.76 13.84
N LYS A 49 32.56 15.13 12.54
CA LYS A 49 33.15 14.45 11.36
C LYS A 49 34.69 14.66 11.32
N PRO A 50 35.51 13.73 10.74
CA PRO A 50 35.85 13.81 9.30
C PRO A 50 36.24 12.51 8.52
N HIS A 51 35.97 12.55 7.21
CA HIS A 51 36.77 12.10 6.03
C HIS A 51 37.00 10.62 5.60
N THR A 52 36.32 10.27 4.47
CA THR A 52 36.72 9.59 3.20
C THR A 52 37.33 8.16 3.16
N VAL A 53 36.55 7.22 2.57
CA VAL A 53 36.91 6.29 1.45
C VAL A 53 35.59 5.94 0.70
N PRO A 54 35.52 5.84 -0.65
CA PRO A 54 34.26 5.67 -1.36
C PRO A 54 33.76 4.22 -1.25
N ALA A 55 32.82 3.99 -0.34
CA ALA A 55 32.04 2.77 -0.30
C ALA A 55 31.11 2.73 -1.51
N SER A 56 31.18 1.65 -2.27
CA SER A 56 30.19 1.25 -3.27
C SER A 56 28.79 1.50 -2.71
N LYS A 57 28.01 2.37 -3.36
CA LYS A 57 26.63 2.66 -2.98
C LYS A 57 25.83 1.35 -3.00
N SER A 58 25.64 0.75 -1.84
CA SER A 58 24.64 -0.27 -1.62
C SER A 58 23.29 0.34 -1.92
N ILE A 59 22.68 -0.08 -3.02
CA ILE A 59 21.33 0.27 -3.42
C ILE A 59 20.40 0.01 -2.22
N PRO A 60 19.61 0.97 -1.73
CA PRO A 60 18.47 0.63 -0.88
C PRO A 60 17.54 -0.21 -1.77
N ALA A 61 17.41 -1.50 -1.48
CA ALA A 61 16.68 -2.45 -2.33
C ALA A 61 15.19 -2.06 -2.41
N THR A 62 14.82 -1.20 -3.36
CA THR A 62 13.44 -0.76 -3.66
C THR A 62 13.14 -0.80 -5.15
N SER A 63 13.93 -1.57 -5.90
CA SER A 63 13.77 -1.80 -7.34
C SER A 63 14.00 -3.27 -7.70
N ILE A 64 13.42 -3.71 -8.83
CA ILE A 64 13.55 -5.08 -9.36
C ILE A 64 13.98 -5.01 -10.83
N PRO A 65 15.03 -5.72 -11.27
CA PRO A 65 15.35 -5.82 -12.69
C PRO A 65 14.28 -6.64 -13.44
N VAL A 66 13.76 -6.08 -14.53
CA VAL A 66 12.78 -6.72 -15.42
C VAL A 66 13.02 -6.27 -16.85
N ASN A 67 13.04 -7.21 -17.80
CA ASN A 67 13.10 -6.95 -19.25
C ASN A 67 14.20 -5.95 -19.67
N GLY A 68 15.38 -6.03 -19.06
CA GLY A 68 16.53 -5.19 -19.41
C GLY A 68 16.54 -3.79 -18.79
N GLY A 69 15.56 -3.45 -17.96
CA GLY A 69 15.55 -2.26 -17.12
C GLY A 69 15.17 -2.60 -15.68
N ILE A 70 14.58 -1.65 -14.96
CA ILE A 70 14.18 -1.82 -13.56
C ILE A 70 12.76 -1.32 -13.31
N LEU A 71 12.01 -2.08 -12.52
CA LEU A 71 10.78 -1.62 -11.90
C LEU A 71 11.10 -0.86 -10.63
N VAL A 72 10.43 0.29 -10.46
CA VAL A 72 10.60 1.20 -9.34
C VAL A 72 9.24 1.68 -8.85
N VAL A 73 9.16 1.89 -7.53
CA VAL A 73 8.04 2.60 -6.92
C VAL A 73 8.29 4.10 -7.00
N ARG A 74 7.26 4.83 -7.39
CA ARG A 74 7.23 6.29 -7.45
C ARG A 74 6.29 6.75 -6.35
N GLU A 75 6.89 7.18 -5.25
CA GLU A 75 6.15 7.62 -4.08
C GLU A 75 5.34 8.88 -4.38
N MET A 76 4.04 8.81 -4.13
CA MET A 76 3.15 9.96 -4.25
C MET A 76 3.18 10.80 -2.98
N LYS A 77 2.76 12.06 -3.09
CA LYS A 77 2.59 12.92 -1.93
C LYS A 77 1.48 12.39 -1.01
N ASP A 78 1.77 12.32 0.28
CA ASP A 78 0.83 11.94 1.32
C ASP A 78 -0.13 13.11 1.67
N ASP A 79 -1.15 13.32 0.81
CA ASP A 79 -2.14 14.41 0.97
C ASP A 79 -3.60 13.95 0.78
N ASN A 80 -3.93 12.73 1.20
CA ASN A 80 -5.25 12.08 1.02
C ASN A 80 -5.69 11.90 -0.45
N SER A 81 -4.84 12.27 -1.40
CA SER A 81 -5.09 12.13 -2.83
C SER A 81 -4.08 11.21 -3.53
N CYS A 82 -3.23 10.49 -2.77
CA CYS A 82 -2.18 9.60 -3.28
C CYS A 82 -2.67 8.59 -4.34
N LEU A 83 -3.89 8.05 -4.20
CA LEU A 83 -4.53 7.21 -5.23
C LEU A 83 -4.69 7.96 -6.55
N PHE A 84 -5.31 9.13 -6.52
CA PHE A 84 -5.54 9.94 -7.72
C PHE A 84 -4.23 10.46 -8.31
N ARG A 85 -3.24 10.79 -7.46
CA ARG A 85 -1.89 11.17 -7.88
C ARG A 85 -1.20 10.03 -8.62
N SER A 86 -1.28 8.81 -8.10
CA SER A 86 -0.72 7.61 -8.73
C SER A 86 -1.32 7.40 -10.12
N ILE A 87 -2.65 7.46 -10.22
CA ILE A 87 -3.35 7.30 -11.50
C ILE A 87 -3.00 8.43 -12.48
N GLY A 88 -2.97 9.68 -12.02
CA GLY A 88 -2.62 10.83 -12.87
C GLY A 88 -1.18 10.77 -13.37
N TYR A 89 -0.25 10.33 -12.54
CA TYR A 89 1.13 10.09 -12.95
C TYR A 89 1.24 8.96 -13.99
N LEU A 90 0.56 7.82 -13.76
CA LEU A 90 0.64 6.64 -14.63
C LEU A 90 0.02 6.88 -16.01
N LEU A 91 -1.14 7.53 -16.07
CA LEU A 91 -1.94 7.63 -17.29
C LEU A 91 -1.82 8.97 -18.01
N GLU A 92 -1.49 10.04 -17.29
CA GLU A 92 -1.53 11.41 -17.82
C GLU A 92 -0.19 12.14 -17.66
N ASN A 93 0.84 11.45 -17.15
CA ASN A 93 2.14 12.04 -16.81
C ASN A 93 2.02 13.29 -15.92
N ASN A 94 1.00 13.36 -15.07
CA ASN A 94 0.72 14.52 -14.24
C ASN A 94 0.02 14.11 -12.93
N PRO A 95 0.72 14.07 -11.79
CA PRO A 95 0.11 13.71 -10.50
C PRO A 95 -0.83 14.81 -9.95
N GLU A 96 -0.80 16.05 -10.48
CA GLU A 96 -1.57 17.18 -9.94
C GLU A 96 -3.02 17.24 -10.45
N ILE A 97 -3.51 16.22 -11.16
CA ILE A 97 -4.86 16.19 -11.74
C ILE A 97 -5.92 15.56 -10.82
N SER A 98 -5.66 15.45 -9.51
CA SER A 98 -6.54 14.76 -8.58
C SER A 98 -8.00 15.28 -8.61
N SER A 99 -8.20 16.59 -8.73
CA SER A 99 -9.53 17.19 -8.87
C SER A 99 -10.25 16.74 -10.15
N LYS A 100 -9.53 16.63 -11.29
CA LYS A 100 -10.10 16.12 -12.55
C LYS A 100 -10.59 14.69 -12.36
N LEU A 101 -9.78 13.83 -11.76
CA LEU A 101 -10.12 12.41 -11.57
C LEU A 101 -11.28 12.21 -10.59
N ARG A 102 -11.33 12.99 -9.50
CA ARG A 102 -12.47 12.99 -8.57
C ARG A 102 -13.78 13.38 -9.28
N ASN A 103 -13.73 14.34 -10.21
CA ASN A 103 -14.91 14.72 -11.00
C ASN A 103 -15.36 13.60 -11.94
N VAL A 104 -14.43 12.84 -12.54
CA VAL A 104 -14.77 11.65 -13.34
C VAL A 104 -15.53 10.63 -12.49
N VAL A 105 -15.03 10.33 -11.28
CA VAL A 105 -15.68 9.40 -10.34
C VAL A 105 -17.07 9.89 -9.94
N SER A 106 -17.16 11.13 -9.48
CA SER A 106 -18.43 11.75 -9.08
C SER A 106 -19.48 11.71 -10.20
N SER A 107 -19.07 12.07 -11.42
CA SER A 107 -19.95 12.08 -12.59
C SER A 107 -20.43 10.68 -12.96
N LYS A 108 -19.55 9.67 -12.91
CA LYS A 108 -19.92 8.28 -13.21
C LYS A 108 -20.95 7.73 -12.22
N ILE A 109 -20.76 8.00 -10.93
CA ILE A 109 -21.70 7.57 -9.87
C ILE A 109 -23.08 8.20 -10.09
N LEU A 110 -23.14 9.49 -10.42
CA LEU A 110 -24.41 10.19 -10.67
C LEU A 110 -25.09 9.75 -11.98
N ALA A 111 -24.32 9.31 -12.97
CA ALA A 111 -24.85 8.84 -14.24
C ALA A 111 -25.45 7.42 -14.15
N ASP A 112 -25.03 6.61 -13.18
CA ASP A 112 -25.52 5.24 -12.98
C ASP A 112 -25.79 4.93 -11.50
N PRO A 113 -26.80 5.57 -10.88
CA PRO A 113 -27.11 5.41 -9.46
C PRO A 113 -27.77 4.06 -9.14
N ILE A 114 -28.19 3.30 -10.17
CA ILE A 114 -28.73 1.95 -10.00
C ILE A 114 -27.58 1.00 -9.70
N HIS A 115 -26.51 1.05 -10.51
CA HIS A 115 -25.31 0.29 -10.23
C HIS A 115 -24.60 0.82 -8.98
N TYR A 116 -24.22 2.10 -8.97
CA TYR A 116 -23.57 2.75 -7.83
C TYR A 116 -24.59 3.19 -6.79
N ASN A 117 -25.32 2.23 -6.22
CA ASN A 117 -26.32 2.45 -5.19
C ASN A 117 -25.72 2.45 -3.78
N ALA A 118 -26.56 2.71 -2.77
CA ALA A 118 -26.12 2.84 -1.38
C ALA A 118 -25.52 1.56 -0.78
N ALA A 119 -25.84 0.37 -1.31
CA ALA A 119 -25.24 -0.88 -0.85
C ALA A 119 -23.78 -1.00 -1.31
N ILE A 120 -23.47 -0.59 -2.54
CA ILE A 120 -22.09 -0.57 -3.07
C ILE A 120 -21.27 0.56 -2.44
N LEU A 121 -21.86 1.76 -2.38
CA LEU A 121 -21.16 2.97 -1.94
C LEU A 121 -21.08 3.12 -0.41
N GLY A 122 -21.90 2.39 0.33
CA GLY A 122 -22.10 2.57 1.78
C GLY A 122 -22.74 3.91 2.16
N LYS A 123 -23.23 4.69 1.17
CA LYS A 123 -23.88 6.01 1.30
C LYS A 123 -24.79 6.24 0.11
N ASP A 124 -25.76 7.15 0.25
CA ASP A 124 -26.55 7.61 -0.89
C ASP A 124 -25.64 8.11 -2.05
N PRO A 125 -25.97 7.81 -3.32
CA PRO A 125 -25.11 8.16 -4.45
C PRO A 125 -24.80 9.65 -4.55
N SER A 126 -25.77 10.53 -4.28
CA SER A 126 -25.56 11.98 -4.32
C SER A 126 -24.62 12.47 -3.21
N VAL A 127 -24.71 11.82 -2.04
CA VAL A 127 -23.85 12.10 -0.89
C VAL A 127 -22.42 11.62 -1.16
N TYR A 128 -22.26 10.42 -1.73
CA TYR A 128 -20.95 9.89 -2.09
C TYR A 128 -20.29 10.74 -3.18
N ALA A 129 -21.03 11.08 -4.24
CA ALA A 129 -20.56 11.92 -5.33
C ALA A 129 -20.07 13.29 -4.85
N SER A 130 -20.73 13.88 -3.84
CA SER A 130 -20.29 15.14 -3.22
C SER A 130 -19.10 14.94 -2.26
N TRP A 131 -19.04 13.81 -1.57
CA TRP A 131 -17.95 13.47 -0.65
C TRP A 131 -16.63 13.27 -1.40
N ILE A 132 -16.62 12.49 -2.48
CA ILE A 132 -15.39 12.13 -3.19
C ILE A 132 -14.71 13.33 -3.87
N LEU A 133 -15.43 14.42 -4.11
CA LEU A 133 -14.88 15.68 -4.63
C LEU A 133 -13.98 16.40 -3.61
N LYS A 134 -14.11 16.10 -2.32
CA LYS A 134 -13.32 16.79 -1.28
C LYS A 134 -11.87 16.29 -1.29
N PRO A 135 -10.86 17.18 -1.19
CA PRO A 135 -9.46 16.79 -1.25
C PRO A 135 -9.01 15.87 -0.10
N ASN A 136 -9.72 15.87 1.02
CA ASN A 136 -9.45 15.02 2.18
C ASN A 136 -10.13 13.64 2.12
N SER A 137 -10.95 13.36 1.08
CA SER A 137 -11.62 12.08 0.94
C SER A 137 -10.72 11.07 0.26
N TRP A 138 -10.53 9.91 0.87
CA TRP A 138 -9.68 8.87 0.33
C TRP A 138 -10.42 8.13 -0.78
N GLY A 139 -9.73 7.83 -1.88
CA GLY A 139 -10.24 6.86 -2.85
C GLY A 139 -9.94 5.42 -2.41
N GLY A 140 -10.56 4.47 -3.08
CA GLY A 140 -10.27 3.05 -2.95
C GLY A 140 -10.68 2.24 -4.18
N GLY A 141 -11.16 1.02 -3.95
CA GLY A 141 -11.51 0.09 -5.04
C GLY A 141 -12.60 0.61 -5.98
N ILE A 142 -13.59 1.35 -5.47
CA ILE A 142 -14.67 1.94 -6.28
C ILE A 142 -14.09 2.97 -7.26
N GLU A 143 -13.28 3.90 -6.77
CA GLU A 143 -12.61 4.91 -7.60
C GLU A 143 -11.73 4.26 -8.66
N LEU A 144 -10.92 3.27 -8.28
CA LEU A 144 -10.04 2.57 -9.22
C LEU A 144 -10.84 1.82 -10.30
N ALA A 145 -11.96 1.16 -9.95
CA ALA A 145 -12.79 0.47 -10.92
C ALA A 145 -13.41 1.44 -11.93
N ILE A 146 -13.91 2.59 -11.46
CA ILE A 146 -14.42 3.65 -12.33
C ILE A 146 -13.31 4.22 -13.22
N LEU A 147 -12.12 4.47 -12.68
CA LEU A 147 -11.01 5.02 -13.44
C LEU A 147 -10.47 4.02 -14.47
N SER A 148 -10.44 2.73 -14.14
CA SER A 148 -10.16 1.65 -15.10
C SER A 148 -11.14 1.69 -16.27
N GLU A 149 -12.44 1.81 -15.99
CA GLU A 149 -13.47 1.93 -17.03
C GLU A 149 -13.33 3.20 -17.87
N HIS A 150 -13.01 4.32 -17.23
CA HIS A 150 -12.85 5.62 -17.89
C HIS A 150 -11.67 5.62 -18.87
N TYR A 151 -10.52 5.11 -18.44
CA TYR A 151 -9.30 5.10 -19.25
C TYR A 151 -9.19 3.87 -20.18
N LYS A 152 -10.07 2.88 -20.03
CA LYS A 152 -10.01 1.61 -20.77
C LYS A 152 -8.67 0.90 -20.57
N VAL A 153 -8.26 0.83 -19.30
CA VAL A 153 -7.00 0.26 -18.85
C VAL A 153 -7.26 -0.61 -17.62
N GLU A 154 -6.68 -1.80 -17.59
CA GLU A 154 -6.70 -2.65 -16.42
C GLU A 154 -5.73 -2.11 -15.36
N ILE A 155 -6.19 -2.01 -14.12
CA ILE A 155 -5.40 -1.48 -13.00
C ILE A 155 -5.08 -2.63 -12.05
N ASP A 156 -3.80 -2.96 -11.96
CA ASP A 156 -3.30 -4.00 -11.07
C ASP A 156 -2.86 -3.35 -9.77
N LEU A 157 -3.65 -3.58 -8.73
CA LEU A 157 -3.40 -3.08 -7.38
C LEU A 157 -2.70 -4.15 -6.55
N ILE A 158 -1.47 -3.89 -6.12
CA ILE A 158 -0.67 -4.81 -5.30
C ILE A 158 -0.69 -4.34 -3.85
N ASP A 159 -1.29 -5.14 -2.98
CA ASP A 159 -1.25 -4.91 -1.53
C ASP A 159 0.07 -5.46 -0.97
N VAL A 160 0.89 -4.58 -0.40
CA VAL A 160 2.18 -4.91 0.20
C VAL A 160 2.02 -5.84 1.40
N ALA A 161 0.95 -5.72 2.18
CA ALA A 161 0.76 -6.53 3.38
C ALA A 161 0.54 -8.01 3.01
N THR A 162 -0.29 -8.27 2.00
CA THR A 162 -0.67 -9.62 1.59
C THR A 162 0.09 -10.16 0.37
N THR A 163 0.83 -9.29 -0.33
CA THR A 163 1.47 -9.53 -1.63
C THR A 163 0.51 -10.07 -2.69
N ARG A 164 -0.79 -9.79 -2.52
CA ARG A 164 -1.85 -10.14 -3.49
C ARG A 164 -2.05 -8.99 -4.47
N MET A 165 -2.40 -9.37 -5.69
CA MET A 165 -2.75 -8.46 -6.76
C MET A 165 -4.25 -8.54 -7.04
N SER A 166 -4.92 -7.40 -6.97
CA SER A 166 -6.31 -7.23 -7.40
C SER A 166 -6.31 -6.57 -8.77
N ARG A 167 -6.94 -7.22 -9.76
CA ARG A 167 -6.99 -6.75 -11.16
C ARG A 167 -8.35 -6.09 -11.42
N LEU A 168 -8.34 -4.78 -11.63
CA LEU A 168 -9.56 -4.01 -11.84
C LEU A 168 -9.73 -3.77 -13.34
N GLY A 169 -10.87 -4.19 -13.89
CA GLY A 169 -11.04 -4.29 -15.34
C GLY A 169 -10.38 -5.55 -15.93
N GLU A 170 -10.23 -6.60 -15.13
CA GLU A 170 -9.54 -7.83 -15.51
C GLU A 170 -10.06 -8.40 -16.84
N ASN A 171 -9.14 -8.63 -17.78
CA ASN A 171 -9.42 -9.18 -19.11
C ASN A 171 -10.38 -8.34 -19.97
N GLN A 172 -10.64 -7.08 -19.61
CA GLN A 172 -11.47 -6.16 -20.39
C GLN A 172 -10.64 -5.25 -21.30
N TYR A 173 -9.35 -5.08 -21.00
CA TYR A 173 -8.48 -4.11 -21.66
C TYR A 173 -7.12 -4.72 -22.01
N GLU A 174 -6.51 -4.25 -23.10
CA GLU A 174 -5.20 -4.72 -23.55
C GLU A 174 -4.04 -4.18 -22.68
N SER A 175 -4.23 -2.96 -22.17
CA SER A 175 -3.21 -2.22 -21.45
C SER A 175 -3.39 -2.35 -19.94
N ARG A 176 -2.28 -2.49 -19.22
CA ARG A 176 -2.20 -2.58 -17.75
C ARG A 176 -1.31 -1.49 -17.16
N ILE A 177 -1.70 -0.98 -16.00
CA ILE A 177 -0.86 -0.17 -15.11
C ILE A 177 -0.78 -0.84 -13.74
N PHE A 178 0.26 -0.52 -12.96
CA PHE A 178 0.52 -1.15 -11.68
C PHE A 178 0.59 -0.11 -10.57
N VAL A 179 -0.19 -0.33 -9.51
CA VAL A 179 -0.27 0.55 -8.34
C VAL A 179 0.07 -0.28 -7.12
N MET A 180 0.94 0.24 -6.27
CA MET A 180 1.27 -0.36 -4.98
C MET A 180 0.42 0.26 -3.88
N TYR A 181 -0.04 -0.55 -2.94
CA TYR A 181 -0.80 -0.12 -1.78
C TYR A 181 -0.18 -0.65 -0.49
N THR A 182 0.10 0.25 0.45
CA THR A 182 0.76 -0.08 1.72
C THR A 182 -0.22 -0.31 2.88
N GLY A 183 -1.53 -0.23 2.63
CA GLY A 183 -2.58 -0.23 3.66
C GLY A 183 -3.14 1.17 3.96
N ILE A 184 -2.37 2.23 3.70
CA ILE A 184 -2.81 3.62 3.90
C ILE A 184 -2.39 4.57 2.77
N HIS A 185 -1.46 4.14 1.91
CA HIS A 185 -0.91 4.97 0.85
C HIS A 185 -0.86 4.21 -0.48
N TYR A 186 -1.05 4.93 -1.58
CA TYR A 186 -0.99 4.41 -2.94
C TYR A 186 0.15 5.06 -3.70
N ASP A 187 0.97 4.24 -4.34
CA ASP A 187 2.14 4.65 -5.11
C ASP A 187 2.13 4.04 -6.50
N ALA A 188 2.72 4.75 -7.46
CA ALA A 188 2.80 4.27 -8.83
C ALA A 188 3.98 3.31 -9.01
N ILE A 189 3.80 2.24 -9.78
CA ILE A 189 4.90 1.39 -10.24
C ILE A 189 5.20 1.72 -11.70
N SER A 190 6.46 2.01 -11.99
CA SER A 190 6.93 2.32 -13.35
C SER A 190 8.18 1.51 -13.69
N TRP A 191 8.40 1.30 -14.97
CA TRP A 191 9.64 0.76 -15.50
C TRP A 191 10.53 1.90 -15.98
N THR A 192 11.84 1.80 -15.72
CA THR A 192 12.85 2.75 -16.22
C THR A 192 14.06 1.99 -16.74
N PRO A 193 14.73 2.45 -17.81
CA PRO A 193 15.93 1.77 -18.33
C PRO A 193 17.11 1.82 -17.34
N ALA A 194 17.15 2.80 -16.44
CA ALA A 194 18.15 2.91 -15.38
C ALA A 194 17.64 3.77 -14.21
N GLU A 195 18.27 3.64 -13.04
CA GLU A 195 17.91 4.37 -11.81
C GLU A 195 17.89 5.90 -11.99
N ASN A 196 18.86 6.43 -12.73
CA ASN A 196 19.00 7.87 -12.98
C ASN A 196 18.50 8.31 -14.35
N ALA A 197 17.72 7.47 -15.04
CA ALA A 197 17.16 7.86 -16.33
C ALA A 197 16.13 8.99 -16.13
N PRO A 198 16.06 9.97 -17.05
CA PRO A 198 15.03 10.99 -17.00
C PRO A 198 13.62 10.38 -17.02
N HIS A 199 12.66 11.03 -16.35
CA HIS A 199 11.27 10.54 -16.26
C HIS A 199 10.58 10.34 -17.62
N ASP A 200 11.03 11.03 -18.67
CA ASP A 200 10.52 10.88 -20.04
C ASP A 200 10.83 9.50 -20.65
N PHE A 201 11.80 8.76 -20.10
CA PHE A 201 12.15 7.40 -20.53
C PHE A 201 11.41 6.32 -19.74
N GLU A 202 10.51 6.70 -18.84
CA GLU A 202 9.74 5.74 -18.07
C GLU A 202 8.60 5.16 -18.89
N GLN A 203 8.41 3.86 -18.73
CA GLN A 203 7.24 3.16 -19.21
C GLN A 203 6.31 2.87 -18.05
N ARG A 204 5.02 3.18 -18.25
CA ARG A 204 3.97 3.09 -17.22
C ARG A 204 2.80 2.23 -17.64
N LEU A 205 2.65 2.01 -18.94
CA LEU A 205 1.61 1.22 -19.56
C LEU A 205 2.25 0.00 -20.23
N PHE A 206 1.71 -1.18 -19.94
CA PHE A 206 2.25 -2.45 -20.39
C PHE A 206 1.17 -3.29 -21.06
N LYS A 207 1.54 -4.15 -22.01
CA LYS A 207 0.59 -4.97 -22.78
C LYS A 207 1.07 -6.41 -22.90
N ASN A 208 0.14 -7.32 -23.15
CA ASN A 208 0.44 -8.72 -23.52
C ASN A 208 1.44 -9.38 -22.54
N GLN A 209 2.37 -10.18 -23.06
CA GLN A 209 3.39 -10.87 -22.28
C GLN A 209 4.24 -9.94 -21.40
N GLU A 210 4.52 -8.72 -21.87
CA GLU A 210 5.27 -7.74 -21.09
C GLU A 210 4.51 -7.37 -19.81
N ALA A 211 3.20 -7.17 -19.88
CA ALA A 211 2.40 -6.88 -18.69
C ALA A 211 2.46 -8.03 -17.67
N ASP A 212 2.50 -9.29 -18.12
CA ASP A 212 2.64 -10.43 -17.22
C ASP A 212 4.03 -10.50 -16.58
N ASP A 213 5.08 -10.13 -17.30
CA ASP A 213 6.44 -10.05 -16.77
C ASP A 213 6.53 -8.96 -15.69
N ILE A 214 5.92 -7.81 -15.96
CA ILE A 214 5.85 -6.67 -15.06
C ILE A 214 5.01 -7.02 -13.82
N ALA A 215 3.90 -7.73 -13.97
CA ALA A 215 3.08 -8.20 -12.86
C ALA A 215 3.88 -9.10 -11.88
N ARG A 216 4.68 -10.04 -12.42
CA ARG A 216 5.57 -10.88 -11.60
C ARG A 216 6.65 -10.06 -10.91
N GLY A 217 7.20 -9.04 -11.59
CA GLY A 217 8.16 -8.11 -11.02
C GLY A 217 7.56 -7.25 -9.90
N ALA A 218 6.34 -6.75 -10.09
CA ALA A 218 5.61 -5.92 -9.13
C ALA A 218 5.28 -6.68 -7.83
N ILE A 219 4.93 -7.98 -7.92
CA ILE A 219 4.73 -8.82 -6.72
C ILE A 219 6.03 -8.96 -5.93
N LYS A 220 7.16 -9.24 -6.60
CA LYS A 220 8.48 -9.29 -5.94
C LYS A 220 8.86 -7.96 -5.32
N LEU A 221 8.55 -6.86 -6.01
CA LEU A 221 8.78 -5.52 -5.50
C LEU A 221 7.96 -5.28 -4.21
N ALA A 222 6.70 -5.73 -4.16
CA ALA A 222 5.89 -5.68 -2.95
C ALA A 222 6.43 -6.54 -1.80
N GLU A 223 7.01 -7.71 -2.07
CA GLU A 223 7.69 -8.53 -1.03
C GLU A 223 8.88 -7.81 -0.39
N ILE A 224 9.65 -7.09 -1.22
CA ILE A 224 10.74 -6.24 -0.76
C ILE A 224 10.18 -5.10 0.12
N TRP A 225 9.17 -4.39 -0.36
CA TRP A 225 8.53 -3.30 0.37
C TRP A 225 7.89 -3.76 1.69
N LYS A 226 7.33 -4.97 1.73
CA LYS A 226 6.83 -5.60 2.96
C LYS A 226 7.94 -5.76 3.98
N THR A 227 9.14 -6.15 3.53
CA THR A 227 10.31 -6.27 4.38
C THR A 227 10.82 -4.90 4.83
N VAL A 228 10.89 -3.92 3.93
CA VAL A 228 11.28 -2.54 4.25
C VAL A 228 10.33 -1.92 5.27
N LEU A 229 9.02 -2.07 5.10
CA LEU A 229 8.02 -1.58 6.06
C LEU A 229 8.18 -2.29 7.41
N LYS A 230 8.27 -3.62 7.45
CA LYS A 230 8.53 -4.36 8.70
C LYS A 230 9.80 -3.89 9.38
N LEU A 231 10.88 -3.70 8.64
CA LEU A 231 12.14 -3.19 9.18
C LEU A 231 12.02 -1.75 9.63
N GLY A 232 11.33 -0.88 8.89
CA GLY A 232 11.02 0.49 9.31
C GLY A 232 10.22 0.54 10.61
N PHE A 233 9.20 -0.34 10.76
CA PHE A 233 8.44 -0.53 12.00
C PHE A 233 9.27 -1.15 13.13
N ASN A 234 10.26 -1.99 12.80
CA ASN A 234 11.19 -2.58 13.77
C ASN A 234 12.31 -1.59 14.18
N ILE A 235 12.69 -0.65 13.32
CA ILE A 235 13.69 0.39 13.61
C ILE A 235 13.12 1.46 14.57
N VAL A 236 11.80 1.64 14.63
CA VAL A 236 11.17 2.43 15.71
C VAL A 236 11.11 1.65 17.03
N ASN A 237 11.43 0.35 17.04
CA ASN A 237 11.32 -0.52 18.22
C ASN A 237 12.64 -1.15 18.69
N ASP A 238 13.78 -0.85 18.07
CA ASP A 238 15.09 -1.25 18.59
C ASP A 238 16.17 -0.35 18.01
N THR A 239 16.67 0.57 18.83
CA THR A 239 17.98 1.17 18.58
C THR A 239 19.05 0.16 18.99
N ASP A 240 19.89 -0.15 18.01
CA ASP A 240 21.14 -0.90 18.05
C ASP A 240 21.08 -2.41 17.75
N ILE A 241 21.98 -2.76 16.81
CA ILE A 241 22.45 -4.09 16.42
C ILE A 241 21.62 -4.77 15.32
N PHE A 242 22.03 -4.57 14.06
CA PHE A 242 22.59 -5.66 13.23
C PHE A 242 23.11 -5.11 11.90
N CYS A 243 24.29 -4.50 11.94
CA CYS A 243 25.25 -4.56 10.83
C CYS A 243 26.46 -5.36 11.34
N ASN A 244 26.90 -6.34 10.55
CA ASN A 244 27.96 -7.33 10.82
C ASN A 244 27.63 -8.47 11.80
N LYS A 245 26.91 -9.50 11.31
CA LYS A 245 27.26 -10.93 11.47
C LYS A 245 26.28 -11.82 10.70
N LEU A 246 26.53 -11.98 9.40
CA LEU A 246 25.99 -13.08 8.61
C LEU A 246 27.14 -13.73 7.83
N THR A 247 28.08 -14.23 8.61
CA THR A 247 28.99 -15.31 8.20
C THR A 247 29.26 -16.10 9.47
N VAL A 248 29.17 -17.42 9.37
CA VAL A 248 29.18 -18.41 10.46
C VAL A 248 27.82 -18.59 11.11
N LEU A 249 27.08 -19.60 10.63
CA LEU A 249 26.45 -20.69 11.40
C LEU A 249 25.35 -21.37 10.54
N PHE A 250 25.74 -21.97 9.41
CA PHE A 250 25.13 -23.24 9.00
C PHE A 250 26.03 -24.34 9.56
N SER A 251 25.73 -24.82 10.76
CA SER A 251 26.12 -26.15 11.22
C SER A 251 25.37 -26.49 12.51
N ASN A 252 24.87 -27.72 12.53
CA ASN A 252 24.36 -28.47 13.67
C ASN A 252 22.89 -28.28 14.05
N GLU A 253 22.07 -29.07 13.34
CA GLU A 253 21.23 -30.17 13.86
C GLU A 253 20.48 -30.03 15.20
N ASN A 254 19.19 -30.43 15.13
CA ASN A 254 18.37 -31.16 16.10
C ASN A 254 17.22 -30.45 16.87
N LEU A 255 15.99 -30.74 16.38
CA LEU A 255 14.74 -31.09 17.10
C LEU A 255 13.80 -29.92 17.61
N PRO A 256 12.53 -30.19 18.03
CA PRO A 256 11.32 -30.17 17.17
C PRO A 256 10.11 -29.34 17.72
N ILE A 257 9.13 -29.09 16.83
CA ILE A 257 7.65 -28.95 16.97
C ILE A 257 7.07 -28.39 18.30
N TRP A 258 6.19 -27.36 18.24
CA TRP A 258 4.77 -27.41 18.66
C TRP A 258 3.96 -26.25 18.06
N SER A 259 2.85 -26.60 17.43
CA SER A 259 1.78 -25.73 16.93
C SER A 259 0.96 -25.11 18.07
N ILE A 260 0.61 -23.83 17.96
CA ILE A 260 -0.67 -23.31 18.48
C ILE A 260 -1.32 -22.45 17.40
N SER A 261 -2.42 -22.96 16.87
CA SER A 261 -3.44 -22.24 16.12
C SER A 261 -4.25 -21.38 17.07
N LEU A 262 -4.53 -20.13 16.70
CA LEU A 262 -5.81 -19.48 17.02
C LEU A 262 -6.16 -18.47 15.92
N SER A 263 -7.34 -18.71 15.37
CA SER A 263 -7.98 -18.07 14.24
C SER A 263 -8.65 -16.75 14.60
N SER A 264 -8.54 -15.78 13.70
CA SER A 264 -9.57 -14.78 13.41
C SER A 264 -9.41 -14.25 11.98
N ALA A 265 -9.46 -15.18 11.03
CA ALA A 265 -9.84 -14.90 9.66
C ALA A 265 -11.38 -14.89 9.59
N ALA A 266 -11.99 -13.75 9.91
CA ALA A 266 -13.41 -13.49 9.64
C ALA A 266 -13.65 -12.00 9.84
N PHE A 267 -13.48 -11.21 8.77
CA PHE A 267 -14.18 -9.94 8.45
C PHE A 267 -13.40 -9.17 7.36
N ALA A 268 -13.13 -9.84 6.23
CA ALA A 268 -12.73 -9.19 4.98
C ALA A 268 -13.06 -10.04 3.72
N TYR A 269 -13.81 -11.12 3.88
CA TYR A 269 -14.07 -12.11 2.82
C TYR A 269 -15.53 -12.18 2.37
N TRP A 270 -16.37 -11.19 2.70
CA TRP A 270 -17.79 -11.23 2.35
C TRP A 270 -18.23 -10.20 1.29
N TYR A 271 -17.31 -9.63 0.50
CA TYR A 271 -17.72 -8.70 -0.57
C TYR A 271 -16.99 -8.81 -1.90
N VAL A 272 -15.98 -9.68 -2.02
CA VAL A 272 -15.25 -9.86 -3.29
C VAL A 272 -15.61 -11.19 -3.98
N ASP A 273 -16.08 -12.19 -3.23
CA ASP A 273 -16.40 -13.51 -3.78
C ASP A 273 -17.82 -13.61 -4.37
N GLU A 274 -18.76 -12.76 -3.93
CA GLU A 274 -20.18 -12.84 -4.34
C GLU A 274 -20.49 -12.08 -5.65
N MET A 275 -19.56 -11.24 -6.12
CA MET A 275 -19.63 -10.63 -7.47
C MET A 275 -19.12 -11.58 -8.57
N TYR A 276 -18.31 -12.60 -8.23
CA TYR A 276 -17.77 -13.55 -9.21
C TYR A 276 -18.72 -14.71 -9.58
N ASN A 277 -19.80 -14.93 -8.83
CA ASN A 277 -20.74 -16.04 -9.06
C ASN A 277 -22.13 -15.65 -9.61
N LEU A 278 -22.40 -14.37 -9.88
CA LEU A 278 -23.69 -13.90 -10.41
C LEU A 278 -23.75 -13.73 -11.93
N THR A 279 -22.70 -14.05 -12.67
CA THR A 279 -22.67 -14.02 -14.16
C THR A 279 -22.67 -15.41 -14.81
N ARG A 280 -23.05 -16.48 -14.08
CA ARG A 280 -23.25 -17.82 -14.66
C ARG A 280 -24.69 -18.32 -14.73
N TYR A 281 -25.66 -17.47 -14.40
CA TYR A 281 -27.06 -17.72 -14.74
C TYR A 281 -27.72 -16.40 -15.12
N PHE A 282 -27.43 -15.91 -16.34
CA PHE A 282 -28.34 -15.25 -17.29
C PHE A 282 -27.60 -15.06 -18.60
#